data_AF-A0A2M8B4Q8-F1
#
_entry.id   AF-A0A2M8B4Q8-F1
#
_cell.length_a   1.000
_cell.length_b   1.000
_cell.length_c   1.000
_cell.angle_alpha   90.00
_cell.angle_beta   90.00
_cell.angle_gamma   90.00
#
_symmetry.space_group_name_H-M   'P 1'
#
loop_
_entity.id
_entity.type
_entity.pdbx_description
1 polymer ?
#
loop_
_entity_poly.entity_id
_entity_poly.type
_entity_poly.pdbx_seq_one_letter_code
_entity_poly.pdbx_strand_id
1 'polypeptide(L)'
;MRKAVLAFVFLVVGFNAWAGPAGLVSKPSHYSVPETMDRLVAVLQAKGMTVFGRIDHADAAKKAGLSMRSSQLVIFGNPKGGTPLMVAAPSAAIDLPFKALAWEDAEGKVWLSYNALTWLKERHGI
;
A
#
# COMPACT_ATOMS: atom_id res chain seq x y z
N MET A 1 17.45 47.11 30.42
CA MET A 1 16.63 47.15 29.19
C MET A 1 16.80 45.83 28.44
N ARG A 2 15.71 45.07 28.35
CA ARG A 2 15.62 43.70 27.85
C ARG A 2 15.96 43.64 26.35
N LYS A 3 17.04 42.93 25.97
CA LYS A 3 17.25 42.53 24.58
C LYS A 3 16.48 41.23 24.35
N ALA A 4 15.37 41.33 23.61
CA ALA A 4 14.54 40.20 23.24
C ALA A 4 15.32 39.27 22.30
N VAL A 5 15.51 38.02 22.71
CA VAL A 5 15.94 36.93 21.85
C VAL A 5 14.68 36.36 21.22
N LEU A 6 14.43 36.67 19.95
CA LEU A 6 13.37 36.03 19.17
C LEU A 6 14.01 34.89 18.36
N ALA A 7 14.05 33.70 18.96
CA ALA A 7 14.39 32.47 18.25
C ALA A 7 13.14 31.97 17.52
N PHE A 8 13.05 32.27 16.22
CA PHE A 8 12.00 31.74 15.37
C PHE A 8 12.42 30.33 14.93
N VAL A 9 12.14 29.33 15.77
CA VAL A 9 12.32 27.92 15.42
C VAL A 9 11.20 27.54 14.47
N PHE A 10 11.50 27.55 13.16
CA PHE A 10 10.68 26.88 12.16
C PHE A 10 10.75 25.38 12.43
N LEU A 11 9.75 24.85 13.12
CA LEU A 11 9.52 23.42 13.25
C LEU A 11 9.01 22.90 11.89
N VAL A 12 9.94 22.66 10.97
CA VAL A 12 9.66 21.86 9.77
C VAL A 12 9.57 20.41 10.24
N VAL A 13 8.39 20.02 10.72
CA VAL A 13 8.01 18.60 10.76
C VAL A 13 7.76 18.23 9.31
N GLY A 14 8.85 18.01 8.58
CA GLY A 14 8.80 17.36 7.29
C GLY A 14 8.18 15.99 7.53
N PHE A 15 6.98 15.78 6.99
CA PHE A 15 6.55 14.43 6.68
C PHE A 15 7.60 13.87 5.73
N ASN A 16 8.57 13.13 6.27
CA ASN A 16 9.44 12.29 5.46
C ASN A 16 8.51 11.25 4.82
N ALA A 17 8.00 11.59 3.65
CA ALA A 17 7.48 10.60 2.72
C ALA A 17 8.70 9.75 2.37
N TRP A 18 8.78 8.57 2.97
CA TRP A 18 9.72 7.56 2.51
C TRP A 18 9.41 7.33 1.03
N ALA A 19 10.31 7.74 0.15
CA ALA A 19 10.26 7.38 -1.26
C ALA A 19 10.51 5.87 -1.30
N GLY A 20 9.42 5.10 -1.23
CA GLY A 20 9.48 3.66 -1.38
C GLY A 20 10.11 3.27 -2.72
N PRO A 21 10.26 1.97 -3.00
CA PRO A 21 10.71 1.47 -4.30
C PRO A 21 9.98 2.19 -5.44
N ALA A 22 10.68 2.46 -6.54
CA ALA A 22 10.09 3.16 -7.69
C ALA A 22 8.73 2.52 -8.07
N GLY A 23 7.69 3.35 -8.19
CA GLY A 23 6.34 2.90 -8.51
C GLY A 23 5.51 2.37 -7.34
N LEU A 24 6.03 2.31 -6.10
CA LEU A 24 5.25 1.92 -4.92
C LEU A 24 4.81 3.15 -4.11
N VAL A 25 3.51 3.31 -3.93
CA VAL A 25 2.94 4.33 -3.04
C VAL A 25 2.73 3.71 -1.67
N SER A 26 3.18 4.39 -0.60
CA SER A 26 2.96 3.98 0.79
C SER A 26 2.34 5.12 1.58
N LYS A 27 1.24 4.85 2.28
CA LYS A 27 0.53 5.81 3.14
C LYS A 27 0.46 5.30 4.57
N PRO A 28 0.71 6.14 5.58
CA PRO A 28 0.55 5.72 6.97
C PRO A 28 -0.93 5.43 7.26
N SER A 29 -1.17 4.41 8.08
CA SER A 29 -2.48 4.11 8.67
C SER A 29 -2.41 4.36 10.18
N HIS A 30 -3.49 4.88 10.75
CA HIS A 30 -3.63 5.02 12.20
C HIS A 30 -4.24 3.76 12.85
N TYR A 31 -4.53 2.75 12.04
CA TYR A 31 -5.18 1.51 12.45
C TYR A 31 -4.20 0.35 12.42
N SER A 32 -4.53 -0.74 13.11
CA SER A 32 -3.79 -2.00 12.99
C SER A 32 -3.80 -2.52 11.55
N VAL A 33 -2.88 -3.45 11.20
CA VAL A 33 -2.86 -4.08 9.88
C VAL A 33 -4.20 -4.76 9.54
N PRO A 34 -4.80 -5.61 10.42
CA PRO A 34 -6.10 -6.22 10.13
C PRO A 34 -7.21 -5.19 9.91
N GLU A 35 -7.30 -4.16 10.75
CA GLU A 35 -8.33 -3.14 10.64
C GLU A 35 -8.16 -2.27 9.39
N THR A 36 -6.91 -1.90 9.04
CA THR A 36 -6.60 -1.20 7.80
C THR A 36 -7.09 -1.99 6.60
N MET A 37 -6.87 -3.32 6.62
CA MET A 37 -7.26 -4.19 5.53
C MET A 37 -8.78 -4.40 5.45
N ASP A 38 -9.47 -4.56 6.59
CA ASP A 38 -10.93 -4.67 6.64
C ASP A 38 -11.61 -3.41 6.08
N ARG A 39 -11.11 -2.24 6.47
CA ARG A 39 -11.60 -0.94 5.97
C ARG A 39 -11.37 -0.79 4.47
N LEU A 40 -10.20 -1.19 3.98
CA LEU A 40 -9.91 -1.16 2.55
C LEU A 40 -10.84 -2.08 1.77
N VAL A 41 -11.03 -3.32 2.23
CA VAL A 41 -11.95 -4.29 1.59
C VAL A 41 -13.36 -3.73 1.54
N ALA A 42 -13.86 -3.13 2.62
CA ALA A 42 -15.18 -2.51 2.64
C ALA A 42 -15.32 -1.40 1.59
N VAL A 43 -14.30 -0.53 1.46
CA VAL A 43 -14.29 0.53 0.43
C VAL A 43 -14.24 -0.05 -0.98
N LEU A 44 -13.41 -1.07 -1.21
CA LEU A 44 -13.29 -1.73 -2.52
C LEU A 44 -14.63 -2.35 -2.95
N GLN A 45 -15.29 -3.08 -2.05
CA GLN A 45 -16.60 -3.69 -2.30
C GLN A 45 -17.68 -2.64 -2.54
N ALA A 46 -17.72 -1.57 -1.75
CA ALA A 46 -18.65 -0.46 -1.95
C ALA A 46 -18.46 0.24 -3.32
N LYS A 47 -17.25 0.19 -3.88
CA LYS A 47 -16.94 0.70 -5.23
C LYS A 47 -17.15 -0.33 -6.35
N GLY A 48 -17.72 -1.50 -6.06
CA GLY A 48 -17.96 -2.55 -7.04
C GLY A 48 -16.70 -3.25 -7.53
N MET A 49 -15.60 -3.17 -6.79
CA MET A 49 -14.40 -3.96 -7.06
C MET A 49 -14.57 -5.38 -6.50
N THR A 50 -14.08 -6.38 -7.22
CA THR A 50 -14.01 -7.76 -6.74
C THR A 50 -12.77 -7.93 -5.89
N VAL A 51 -12.91 -8.52 -4.70
CA VAL A 51 -11.78 -9.00 -3.89
C VAL A 51 -11.57 -10.47 -4.24
N PHE A 52 -10.47 -10.76 -4.92
CA PHE A 52 -10.11 -12.11 -5.37
C PHE A 52 -9.45 -12.93 -4.27
N GLY A 53 -8.79 -12.27 -3.33
CA GLY A 53 -8.15 -12.96 -2.23
C GLY A 53 -7.58 -12.00 -1.20
N ARG A 54 -7.42 -12.53 0.01
CA ARG A 54 -6.69 -11.90 1.10
C ARG A 54 -5.69 -12.91 1.62
N ILE A 55 -4.45 -12.47 1.81
CA ILE A 55 -3.35 -13.30 2.27
C ILE A 55 -2.81 -12.68 3.55
N ASP A 56 -2.77 -13.46 4.62
CA ASP A 56 -2.08 -13.08 5.84
C ASP A 56 -0.67 -13.68 5.82
N HIS A 57 0.33 -12.83 5.58
CA HIS A 57 1.72 -13.25 5.49
C HIS A 57 2.29 -13.60 6.86
N ALA A 58 1.85 -12.93 7.92
CA ALA A 58 2.31 -13.21 9.28
C ALA A 58 1.80 -14.57 9.77
N ASP A 59 0.53 -14.89 9.50
CA ASP A 59 -0.03 -16.21 9.79
C ASP A 59 0.62 -17.31 8.91
N ALA A 60 0.85 -17.04 7.63
CA ALA A 60 1.58 -17.98 6.76
C ALA A 60 3.00 -18.26 7.25
N ALA A 61 3.74 -17.22 7.70
CA ALA A 61 5.05 -17.37 8.30
C ALA A 61 4.99 -18.22 9.58
N LYS A 62 4.03 -17.93 10.47
CA LYS A 62 3.81 -18.71 11.70
C LYS A 62 3.57 -20.18 11.42
N LYS A 63 2.74 -20.50 10.42
CA LYS A 63 2.47 -21.89 9.99
C LYS A 63 3.71 -22.59 9.45
N ALA A 64 4.67 -21.84 8.92
CA ALA A 64 5.97 -22.34 8.46
C ALA A 64 7.04 -22.36 9.57
N GLY A 65 6.70 -22.09 10.83
CA GLY A 65 7.66 -22.01 11.93
C GLY A 65 8.55 -20.76 11.92
N LEU A 66 8.17 -19.74 11.15
CA LEU A 66 8.86 -18.46 11.03
C LEU A 66 8.11 -17.36 11.80
N SER A 67 8.80 -16.26 12.09
CA SER A 67 8.21 -15.05 12.67
C SER A 67 8.26 -13.91 11.68
N MET A 68 7.19 -13.12 11.62
CA MET A 68 7.06 -11.93 10.79
C MET A 68 6.16 -10.92 11.51
N ARG A 69 6.42 -9.62 11.35
CA ARG A 69 5.51 -8.56 11.80
C ARG A 69 4.17 -8.65 11.06
N SER A 70 3.13 -8.01 11.59
CA SER A 70 1.82 -8.04 10.96
C SER A 70 1.90 -7.56 9.51
N SER A 71 1.40 -8.37 8.58
CA SER A 71 1.45 -8.07 7.15
C SER A 71 0.34 -8.85 6.44
N GLN A 72 -0.51 -8.12 5.73
CA GLN A 72 -1.62 -8.68 4.97
C GLN A 72 -1.69 -8.06 3.58
N LEU A 73 -1.97 -8.89 2.58
CA LEU A 73 -2.15 -8.50 1.19
C LEU A 73 -3.61 -8.72 0.78
N VAL A 74 -4.20 -7.78 0.07
CA VAL A 74 -5.46 -7.98 -0.66
C VAL A 74 -5.21 -7.91 -2.16
N ILE A 75 -5.83 -8.84 -2.88
CA ILE A 75 -5.82 -8.95 -4.33
C ILE A 75 -7.22 -8.58 -4.82
N PHE A 76 -7.33 -7.56 -5.66
CA PHE A 76 -8.62 -6.98 -6.05
C PHE A 76 -8.61 -6.35 -7.44
N GLY A 77 -9.76 -6.21 -8.07
CA GLY A 77 -9.85 -5.52 -9.35
C GLY A 77 -11.24 -5.51 -9.96
N ASN A 78 -11.33 -4.96 -11.16
CA ASN A 78 -12.52 -4.97 -11.99
C ASN A 78 -12.11 -5.35 -13.42
N PRO A 79 -12.60 -6.49 -13.97
CA PRO A 79 -12.28 -6.92 -15.33
C PRO A 79 -12.54 -5.84 -16.39
N LYS A 80 -13.56 -4.99 -16.21
CA LYS A 80 -13.86 -3.87 -17.14
C LYS A 80 -12.70 -2.88 -17.27
N GLY A 81 -11.90 -2.71 -16.22
CA GLY A 81 -10.71 -1.86 -16.23
C GLY A 81 -9.43 -2.62 -16.57
N GLY A 82 -9.29 -3.86 -16.10
CA GLY A 82 -8.04 -4.64 -16.26
C GLY A 82 -7.88 -5.34 -17.61
N THR A 83 -8.95 -5.94 -18.15
CA THR A 83 -8.86 -6.73 -19.38
C THR A 83 -8.37 -5.91 -20.59
N PRO A 84 -8.80 -4.65 -20.82
CA PRO A 84 -8.25 -3.85 -21.91
C PRO A 84 -6.73 -3.65 -21.82
N LEU A 85 -6.18 -3.52 -20.61
CA LEU A 85 -4.73 -3.38 -20.40
C LEU A 85 -4.00 -4.69 -20.75
N MET A 86 -4.57 -5.84 -20.38
CA MET A 86 -4.02 -7.15 -20.74
C MET A 86 -4.07 -7.41 -22.24
N VAL A 87 -5.09 -6.93 -22.94
CA VAL A 87 -5.19 -7.03 -24.41
C VAL A 87 -4.16 -6.12 -25.08
N ALA A 88 -3.99 -4.89 -24.58
CA ALA A 88 -2.99 -3.95 -25.11
C ALA A 88 -1.54 -4.41 -24.85
N ALA A 89 -1.28 -4.94 -23.65
CA ALA A 89 0.01 -5.48 -23.25
C ALA A 89 -0.19 -6.76 -22.42
N PRO A 90 -0.02 -7.95 -23.01
CA PRO A 90 -0.20 -9.22 -22.28
C PRO A 90 0.66 -9.36 -21.03
N SER A 91 1.85 -8.72 -21.02
CA SER A 91 2.74 -8.71 -19.85
C SER A 91 2.11 -8.01 -18.63
N ALA A 92 1.14 -7.10 -18.81
CA ALA A 92 0.44 -6.42 -17.71
C ALA A 92 -0.35 -7.39 -16.82
N ALA A 93 -0.64 -8.60 -17.30
CA ALA A 93 -1.33 -9.63 -16.53
C ALA A 93 -0.53 -10.10 -15.29
N ILE A 94 0.79 -9.88 -15.20
CA ILE A 94 1.57 -10.23 -14.00
C ILE A 94 1.30 -9.31 -12.80
N ASP A 95 0.87 -8.08 -13.08
CA ASP A 95 0.57 -7.05 -12.08
C ASP A 95 -0.94 -6.84 -11.88
N LEU A 96 -1.77 -7.60 -12.61
CA LEU A 96 -3.22 -7.61 -12.50
C LEU A 96 -3.73 -8.98 -12.01
N PRO A 97 -4.82 -9.03 -11.23
CA PRO A 97 -5.51 -7.91 -10.58
C PRO A 97 -4.61 -7.14 -9.60
N PHE A 98 -5.02 -5.92 -9.24
CA PHE A 98 -4.24 -5.04 -8.37
C PHE A 98 -4.03 -5.64 -6.97
N LYS A 99 -2.99 -5.16 -6.31
CA LYS A 99 -2.56 -5.58 -4.98
C LYS A 99 -2.43 -4.38 -4.06
N ALA A 100 -2.86 -4.54 -2.81
CA ALA A 100 -2.57 -3.60 -1.73
C ALA A 100 -2.10 -4.36 -0.49
N LEU A 101 -1.05 -3.85 0.15
CA LEU A 101 -0.37 -4.45 1.29
C LEU A 101 -0.53 -3.55 2.51
N ALA A 102 -1.13 -4.05 3.58
CA ALA A 102 -1.04 -3.44 4.89
C ALA A 102 0.09 -4.13 5.67
N TRP A 103 1.05 -3.38 6.20
CA TRP A 103 2.20 -3.94 6.91
C TRP A 103 2.68 -3.04 8.04
N GLU A 104 3.27 -3.64 9.06
CA GLU A 104 3.86 -2.97 10.22
C GLU A 104 5.38 -2.91 10.09
N ASP A 105 5.97 -1.72 10.28
CA ASP A 105 7.41 -1.51 10.26
C ASP A 105 8.09 -1.86 11.60
N ALA A 106 9.39 -1.58 11.72
CA ALA A 106 10.16 -1.93 12.91
C ALA A 106 9.79 -1.09 14.14
N GLU A 107 9.24 0.10 13.90
CA GLU A 107 8.80 1.07 14.90
C GLU A 107 7.34 0.85 15.31
N GLY A 108 6.66 -0.17 14.76
CA GLY A 108 5.26 -0.48 15.05
C GLY A 108 4.27 0.39 14.28
N LYS A 109 4.73 1.16 13.29
CA LYS A 109 3.86 1.99 12.46
C LYS A 109 3.30 1.17 11.30
N VAL A 110 2.01 1.36 11.04
CA VAL A 110 1.29 0.66 9.98
C VAL A 110 1.26 1.48 8.71
N TRP A 111 1.49 0.79 7.59
CA TRP A 111 1.52 1.35 6.25
C TRP A 111 0.56 0.60 5.34
N LEU A 112 -0.11 1.34 4.46
CA LEU A 112 -0.83 0.81 3.32
C LEU A 112 -0.06 1.13 2.04
N SER A 113 0.42 0.10 1.36
CA SER A 113 1.23 0.18 0.15
C SER A 113 0.52 -0.42 -1.07
N TYR A 114 0.69 0.19 -2.24
CA TYR A 114 0.15 -0.30 -3.52
C TYR A 114 0.95 0.26 -4.69
N ASN A 115 0.93 -0.44 -5.83
CA ASN A 115 1.59 0.04 -7.05
C ASN A 115 0.85 1.26 -7.61
N ALA A 116 1.59 2.32 -7.93
CA ALA A 116 1.08 3.46 -8.67
C ALA A 116 0.59 3.02 -10.06
N LEU A 117 -0.45 3.66 -10.59
CA LEU A 117 -0.90 3.37 -11.95
C LEU A 117 0.15 3.74 -13.01
N THR A 118 0.97 4.75 -12.74
CA THR A 118 2.11 5.14 -13.60
C THR A 118 3.15 4.04 -13.69
N TRP A 119 3.34 3.25 -12.63
CA TRP A 119 4.24 2.10 -12.65
C TRP A 119 3.81 1.06 -13.69
N LEU A 120 2.51 0.79 -13.80
CA LEU A 120 1.99 -0.16 -14.79
C LEU A 120 2.26 0.31 -16.22
N LYS A 121 2.12 1.62 -16.46
CA LYS A 121 2.41 2.26 -17.74
C LYS A 121 3.88 2.14 -18.12
N GLU A 122 4.76 2.56 -17.22
CA GLU A 122 6.20 2.52 -17.44
C GLU A 122 6.72 1.09 -17.63
N ARG A 123 6.24 0.15 -16.80
CA ARG A 123 6.70 -1.24 -16.83
C ARG A 123 6.25 -2.02 -18.07
N HIS A 124 5.03 -1.75 -18.56
CA HIS A 124 4.42 -2.54 -19.64
C HIS A 124 4.28 -1.79 -20.97
N GLY A 125 4.70 -0.51 -21.03
CA GLY A 125 4.65 0.30 -22.24
C GLY A 125 3.24 0.67 -22.69
N ILE A 126 2.34 0.94 -21.73
CA ILE A 126 0.91 1.27 -21.95
C ILE A 126 0.55 2.71 -21.56
#